data_AF-A0AAE1EMJ5-F1
#
_entry.id   AF-A0AAE1EMJ5-F1
#
_cell.length_a   1.000
_cell.length_b   1.000
_cell.length_c   1.000
_cell.angle_alpha   90.00
_cell.angle_beta   90.00
_cell.angle_gamma   90.00
#
_symmetry.space_group_name_H-M   'P 1'
#
loop_
_entity.id
_entity.type
_entity.pdbx_description
1 polymer ?
#
loop_
_entity_poly.entity_id
_entity_poly.type
_entity_poly.pdbx_seq_one_letter_code
_entity_poly.pdbx_strand_id
1 'polypeptide(L)'
;MAEAAEREDNNTTTTLKDKSDDNEGNDSSKGALEQQKEGGEEEEEMECAVCLQKCVHPVRLPCSHIFCFLCVKGVANQSKRCAMCRQEIPADFLDHPTLLSAIEAEKEEVLPGGYQWFYEGRNGWWRYDQRTNTEIEEAYSQGMTSVTLLIAGYNYDIDLSTMRQTRSGCPGLRRRIKRDGANVAAKGTAGISSKVLTGSHPSQNKGRKRKRTKRS
;
A
#
# COMPACT_ATOMS: atom_id res chain seq x y z
N MET A 1 -50.71 12.53 -16.06
CA MET A 1 -50.33 13.32 -14.88
C MET A 1 -51.20 12.81 -13.75
N ALA A 2 -50.60 12.21 -12.72
CA ALA A 2 -51.31 11.76 -11.53
C ALA A 2 -50.40 12.01 -10.32
N GLU A 3 -51.03 12.59 -9.31
CA GLU A 3 -50.51 13.23 -8.10
C GLU A 3 -49.97 12.29 -7.03
N ALA A 4 -49.32 12.91 -6.04
CA ALA A 4 -48.63 12.34 -4.89
C ALA A 4 -49.50 12.20 -3.62
N ALA A 5 -48.90 11.56 -2.61
CA ALA A 5 -49.28 11.45 -1.18
C ALA A 5 -50.51 10.54 -0.91
N GLU A 6 -50.57 9.71 0.15
CA GLU A 6 -50.39 10.03 1.58
C GLU A 6 -49.89 8.82 2.42
N ARG A 7 -49.33 9.13 3.60
CA ARG A 7 -49.08 8.25 4.76
C ARG A 7 -50.29 8.31 5.70
N GLU A 8 -50.64 7.21 6.37
CA GLU A 8 -51.18 7.22 7.74
C GLU A 8 -50.78 5.95 8.51
N ASP A 9 -50.66 6.14 9.82
CA ASP A 9 -50.01 5.33 10.86
C ASP A 9 -50.82 4.10 11.32
N ASN A 10 -50.23 3.24 12.17
CA ASN A 10 -50.87 2.73 13.39
C ASN A 10 -49.90 2.00 14.34
N ASN A 11 -49.86 2.52 15.56
CA ASN A 11 -49.10 2.13 16.76
C ASN A 11 -49.87 1.09 17.59
N THR A 12 -49.20 0.19 18.33
CA THR A 12 -49.70 -0.31 19.64
C THR A 12 -48.55 -0.75 20.57
N THR A 13 -48.38 0.09 21.60
CA THR A 13 -47.74 0.03 22.93
C THR A 13 -47.79 -1.30 23.72
N THR A 14 -46.82 -1.50 24.64
CA THR A 14 -46.90 -2.03 26.05
C THR A 14 -45.47 -2.43 26.49
N THR A 15 -44.80 -2.04 27.59
CA THR A 15 -45.10 -1.35 28.85
C THR A 15 -43.78 -0.91 29.52
N LEU A 16 -43.88 0.13 30.37
CA LEU A 16 -42.83 0.72 31.22
C LEU A 16 -42.52 -0.11 32.48
N LYS A 17 -41.27 -0.02 32.98
CA LYS A 17 -40.99 0.13 34.42
C LYS A 17 -39.59 0.71 34.67
N ASP A 18 -39.58 1.98 35.05
CA ASP A 18 -38.45 2.66 35.71
C ASP A 18 -38.25 2.14 37.13
N LYS A 19 -36.98 2.15 37.59
CA LYS A 19 -36.56 2.71 38.87
C LYS A 19 -35.03 2.81 38.95
N SER A 20 -34.57 4.01 39.25
CA SER A 20 -33.22 4.42 39.64
C SER A 20 -32.85 3.92 41.03
N ASP A 21 -31.55 3.79 41.33
CA ASP A 21 -30.82 4.62 42.30
C ASP A 21 -29.40 4.09 42.54
N ASP A 22 -28.52 5.04 42.82
CA ASP A 22 -27.07 4.99 43.01
C ASP A 22 -26.58 4.08 44.14
N ASN A 23 -25.30 3.66 44.10
CA ASN A 23 -24.32 3.92 45.19
C ASN A 23 -22.91 3.36 44.88
N GLU A 24 -21.92 4.10 45.37
CA GLU A 24 -20.46 3.97 45.24
C GLU A 24 -19.81 2.88 46.13
N GLY A 25 -18.62 2.46 45.69
CA GLY A 25 -17.43 2.22 46.54
C GLY A 25 -17.31 0.89 47.30
N ASN A 26 -16.25 0.11 47.01
CA ASN A 26 -15.10 0.01 47.93
C ASN A 26 -14.04 -1.03 47.50
N ASP A 27 -12.80 -0.54 47.60
CA ASP A 27 -11.47 -1.13 47.76
C ASP A 27 -11.31 -2.63 48.08
N SER A 28 -10.35 -3.28 47.41
CA SER A 28 -9.40 -4.23 48.01
C SER A 28 -8.27 -4.65 47.06
N SER A 29 -7.11 -4.03 47.24
CA SER A 29 -5.77 -4.65 47.38
C SER A 29 -5.35 -5.76 46.40
N LYS A 30 -4.48 -5.43 45.43
CA LYS A 30 -3.39 -6.31 44.93
C LYS A 30 -2.16 -5.48 44.56
N GLY A 31 -1.01 -6.04 44.88
CA GLY A 31 0.27 -5.35 44.99
C GLY A 31 1.09 -5.23 43.71
N ALA A 32 2.19 -4.49 43.89
CA ALA A 32 3.49 -4.59 43.22
C ALA A 32 3.51 -4.84 41.70
N LEU A 33 3.92 -3.83 40.93
CA LEU A 33 5.32 -3.72 40.50
C LEU A 33 5.59 -2.35 39.87
N GLU A 34 6.74 -1.79 40.23
CA GLU A 34 7.34 -0.60 39.64
C GLU A 34 7.93 -0.86 38.24
N GLN A 35 7.82 0.19 37.41
CA GLN A 35 8.83 0.72 36.49
C GLN A 35 9.14 0.04 35.13
N GLN A 36 8.66 0.73 34.09
CA GLN A 36 9.43 1.37 33.01
C GLN A 36 10.28 0.51 32.06
N LYS A 37 9.84 0.45 30.79
CA LYS A 37 10.56 1.02 29.62
C LYS A 37 9.74 0.78 28.34
N GLU A 38 8.83 1.69 28.03
CA GLU A 38 8.39 1.88 26.64
C GLU A 38 9.29 2.97 26.05
N GLY A 39 10.47 2.53 25.60
CA GLY A 39 11.27 3.27 24.64
C GLY A 39 11.05 2.62 23.28
N GLY A 40 9.83 2.68 22.77
CA GLY A 40 9.61 2.51 21.35
C GLY A 40 10.18 3.75 20.69
N GLU A 41 11.30 3.61 19.99
CA GLU A 41 11.69 4.61 19.01
C GLU A 41 10.49 4.74 18.07
N GLU A 42 9.77 5.85 18.17
CA GLU A 42 8.75 6.22 17.20
C GLU A 42 9.49 6.36 15.88
N GLU A 43 9.57 5.27 15.11
CA GLU A 43 9.88 5.31 13.69
C GLU A 43 8.91 6.34 13.12
N GLU A 44 9.40 7.55 12.81
CA GLU A 44 8.58 8.57 12.19
C GLU A 44 8.00 7.97 10.90
N GLU A 45 6.74 7.53 10.98
CA GLU A 45 6.05 6.90 9.88
C GLU A 45 5.87 7.97 8.79
N MET A 46 6.74 7.96 7.79
CA MET A 46 6.68 8.96 6.73
C MET A 46 5.34 8.87 5.99
N GLU A 47 4.53 9.92 6.10
CA GLU A 47 3.25 10.02 5.40
C GLU A 47 3.43 10.52 3.97
N CYS A 48 2.69 9.90 3.05
CA CYS A 48 2.70 10.28 1.64
C CYS A 48 1.70 11.42 1.37
N ALA A 49 2.18 12.59 0.96
CA ALA A 49 1.31 13.73 0.63
C ALA A 49 0.38 13.55 -0.60
N VAL A 50 0.43 12.39 -1.28
CA VAL A 50 -0.50 12.06 -2.39
C VAL A 50 -1.68 11.22 -1.90
N CYS A 51 -1.44 10.22 -1.04
CA CYS A 51 -2.50 9.34 -0.54
C CYS A 51 -2.90 9.62 0.91
N LEU A 52 -2.15 10.48 1.62
CA LEU A 52 -2.36 10.84 3.02
C LEU A 52 -2.34 9.62 3.96
N GLN A 53 -1.46 8.65 3.65
CA GLN A 53 -1.25 7.41 4.40
C GLN A 53 0.25 7.15 4.54
N LYS A 54 0.65 6.25 5.45
CA LYS A 54 2.04 5.76 5.58
C LYS A 54 2.62 5.35 4.21
N CYS A 55 3.87 5.73 3.95
CA CYS A 55 4.52 5.46 2.68
C CYS A 55 4.76 3.96 2.47
N VAL A 56 4.20 3.40 1.39
CA VAL A 56 4.55 2.05 0.93
C VAL A 56 5.66 2.15 -0.12
N HIS A 57 6.80 1.50 0.16
CA HIS A 57 8.04 1.63 -0.61
C HIS A 57 8.41 3.10 -0.85
N PRO A 58 8.81 3.84 0.20
CA PRO A 58 9.12 5.26 0.11
C PRO A 58 10.25 5.52 -0.90
N VAL A 59 9.98 6.43 -1.84
CA VAL A 59 10.96 6.90 -2.82
C VAL A 59 11.21 8.38 -2.69
N ARG A 60 12.47 8.78 -2.84
CA ARG A 60 12.89 10.18 -2.84
C ARG A 60 13.05 10.68 -4.27
N LEU A 61 12.28 11.69 -4.66
CA LEU A 61 12.47 12.38 -5.94
C LEU A 61 13.76 13.23 -5.93
N PRO A 62 14.29 13.64 -7.10
CA PRO A 62 15.44 14.56 -7.17
C PRO A 62 15.22 15.90 -6.46
N CYS A 63 13.96 16.33 -6.35
CA CYS A 63 13.56 17.51 -5.58
C CYS A 63 13.49 17.30 -4.06
N SER A 64 13.96 16.14 -3.56
CA SER A 64 13.96 15.68 -2.16
C SER A 64 12.63 15.31 -1.52
N HIS A 65 11.48 15.57 -2.15
CA HIS A 65 10.18 15.10 -1.65
C HIS A 65 10.04 13.58 -1.74
N ILE A 66 9.29 13.03 -0.77
CA ILE A 66 9.16 11.58 -0.53
C ILE A 66 7.69 11.19 -0.68
N PHE A 67 7.43 10.08 -1.36
CA PHE A 67 6.09 9.52 -1.58
C PHE A 67 6.16 8.00 -1.69
N CYS A 68 5.00 7.32 -1.69
CA CYS A 68 4.92 5.92 -2.10
C CYS A 68 5.40 5.76 -3.56
N PHE A 69 6.08 4.66 -3.88
CA PHE A 69 6.46 4.36 -5.26
C PHE A 69 5.25 4.36 -6.22
N LEU A 70 4.13 3.74 -5.84
CA LEU A 70 2.93 3.71 -6.67
C LEU A 70 2.27 5.08 -6.82
N CYS A 71 2.37 5.97 -5.83
CA CYS A 71 1.90 7.35 -5.94
C CYS A 71 2.75 8.13 -6.94
N VAL A 72 4.08 8.04 -6.87
CA VAL A 72 4.96 8.64 -7.88
C VAL A 72 4.67 8.08 -9.27
N LYS A 73 4.47 6.77 -9.39
CA LYS A 73 4.11 6.12 -10.66
C LYS A 73 2.82 6.69 -11.25
N GLY A 74 1.80 6.92 -10.42
CA GLY A 74 0.55 7.55 -10.85
C GLY A 74 0.76 8.99 -11.33
N VAL A 75 1.44 9.80 -10.51
CA VAL A 75 1.74 11.21 -10.83
C VAL A 75 2.60 11.33 -12.09
N ALA A 76 3.61 10.48 -12.25
CA ALA A 76 4.48 10.45 -13.43
C ALA A 76 3.72 10.09 -14.72
N ASN A 77 2.67 9.26 -14.64
CA ASN A 77 1.84 8.93 -15.79
C ASN A 77 0.84 10.03 -16.17
N GLN A 78 0.54 10.96 -15.25
CA GLN A 78 -0.45 12.01 -15.45
C GLN A 78 0.19 13.38 -15.73
N SER A 79 0.99 13.90 -14.78
CA SER A 79 1.54 15.26 -14.86
C SER A 79 3.06 15.31 -15.06
N LYS A 80 3.79 14.23 -14.72
CA LYS A 80 5.27 14.19 -14.72
C LYS A 80 5.93 15.23 -13.80
N ARG A 81 5.20 15.74 -12.80
CA ARG A 81 5.70 16.79 -11.90
C ARG A 81 5.43 16.41 -10.45
N CYS A 82 6.38 16.70 -9.56
CA CYS A 82 6.25 16.49 -8.13
C CYS A 82 4.95 17.14 -7.59
N ALA A 83 4.19 16.40 -6.79
CA ALA A 83 2.94 16.89 -6.21
C ALA A 83 3.13 18.07 -5.24
N MET A 84 4.32 18.22 -4.64
CA MET A 84 4.61 19.26 -3.66
C MET A 84 5.23 20.53 -4.28
N CYS A 85 6.34 20.40 -5.01
CA CYS A 85 7.05 21.56 -5.57
C CYS A 85 6.92 21.74 -7.08
N ARG A 86 6.19 20.85 -7.76
CA ARG A 86 5.99 20.88 -9.22
C ARG A 86 7.28 20.79 -10.05
N GLN A 87 8.42 20.40 -9.46
CA GLN A 87 9.63 20.07 -10.22
C GLN A 87 9.38 18.84 -11.10
N GLU A 88 9.98 18.80 -12.29
CA GLU A 88 9.84 17.68 -13.23
C GLU A 88 10.42 16.38 -12.64
N ILE A 89 9.69 15.28 -12.86
CA ILE A 89 10.12 13.93 -12.51
C ILE A 89 10.86 13.36 -13.73
N PRO A 90 12.13 12.94 -13.59
CA PRO A 90 12.88 12.34 -14.69
C PRO A 90 12.16 11.13 -15.31
N ALA A 91 12.21 11.01 -16.64
CA ALA A 91 11.49 9.96 -17.36
C ALA A 91 11.97 8.54 -17.01
N ASP A 92 13.22 8.39 -16.60
CA ASP A 92 13.88 7.14 -16.18
C ASP A 92 13.72 6.84 -14.69
N PHE A 93 13.08 7.73 -13.91
CA PHE A 93 12.97 7.57 -12.45
C PHE A 93 12.25 6.27 -12.05
N LEU A 94 11.24 5.84 -12.81
CA LEU A 94 10.49 4.61 -12.50
C LEU A 94 11.30 3.34 -12.75
N ASP A 95 12.30 3.40 -13.64
CA ASP A 95 13.22 2.29 -13.91
C ASP A 95 14.35 2.25 -12.88
N HIS A 96 14.73 3.41 -12.34
CA HIS A 96 15.82 3.59 -11.38
C HIS A 96 15.39 4.43 -10.16
N PRO A 97 14.42 3.96 -9.36
CA PRO A 97 13.93 4.73 -8.22
C PRO A 97 14.98 4.84 -7.12
N THR A 98 15.05 6.00 -6.48
CA THR A 98 15.83 6.17 -5.25
C THR A 98 14.97 5.77 -4.05
N LEU A 99 15.00 4.47 -3.71
CA LEU A 99 14.33 3.96 -2.52
C LEU A 99 15.07 4.41 -1.26
N LEU A 100 14.29 4.81 -0.26
CA LEU A 100 14.83 5.08 1.06
C LEU A 100 14.95 3.75 1.79
N SER A 101 16.14 3.16 1.72
CA SER A 101 16.49 1.84 2.26
C SER A 101 16.48 1.76 3.81
N ALA A 102 16.07 2.82 4.51
CA ALA A 102 16.20 2.95 5.97
C ALA A 102 14.86 2.91 6.73
N ILE A 103 13.74 2.73 6.02
CA ILE A 103 12.66 1.94 6.60
C ILE A 103 12.92 0.60 5.94
N GLU A 104 13.47 -0.33 6.72
CA GLU A 104 13.90 -1.64 6.26
C GLU A 104 12.83 -2.23 5.35
N ALA A 105 13.22 -3.12 4.44
CA ALA A 105 12.25 -4.03 3.86
C ALA A 105 11.41 -4.53 5.02
N GLU A 106 10.21 -3.94 5.16
CA GLU A 106 9.29 -4.29 6.22
C GLU A 106 9.30 -5.81 6.18
N LYS A 107 9.37 -6.48 7.33
CA LYS A 107 8.85 -7.85 7.37
C LYS A 107 7.53 -7.74 6.64
N GLU A 108 7.51 -8.10 5.36
CA GLU A 108 6.38 -7.84 4.47
C GLU A 108 5.31 -8.66 5.14
N GLU A 109 4.43 -7.99 5.89
CA GLU A 109 3.64 -8.61 6.95
C GLU A 109 2.91 -9.75 6.30
N VAL A 110 3.44 -10.96 6.51
CA VAL A 110 3.01 -12.09 5.71
C VAL A 110 1.58 -12.33 6.13
N LEU A 111 0.67 -12.36 5.16
CA LEU A 111 -0.74 -12.52 5.46
C LEU A 111 -0.93 -13.75 6.36
N PRO A 112 -1.97 -13.74 7.22
CA PRO A 112 -2.29 -14.88 8.06
C PRO A 112 -2.23 -16.19 7.27
N GLY A 113 -1.43 -17.15 7.78
CA GLY A 113 -1.22 -18.43 7.12
C GLY A 113 -0.10 -18.47 6.06
N GLY A 114 0.74 -17.44 5.95
CA GLY A 114 1.93 -17.51 5.09
C GLY A 114 1.71 -17.09 3.64
N TYR A 115 0.61 -16.38 3.35
CA TYR A 115 0.16 -16.11 1.98
C TYR A 115 0.54 -14.71 1.47
N GLN A 116 0.52 -14.57 0.15
CA GLN A 116 0.78 -13.33 -0.59
C GLN A 116 -0.02 -13.32 -1.89
N TRP A 117 -0.47 -12.13 -2.30
CA TRP A 117 -1.11 -11.93 -3.59
C TRP A 117 -0.11 -11.50 -4.67
N PHE A 118 -0.32 -12.06 -5.87
CA PHE A 118 0.51 -11.82 -7.03
C PHE A 118 -0.33 -11.47 -8.26
N TYR A 119 0.27 -10.70 -9.17
CA TYR A 119 -0.29 -10.42 -10.49
C TYR A 119 0.69 -10.80 -11.61
N GLU A 120 0.14 -11.25 -12.73
CA GLU A 120 0.91 -11.70 -13.88
C GLU A 120 1.59 -10.53 -14.59
N GLY A 121 2.92 -10.63 -14.74
CA GLY A 121 3.74 -9.78 -15.60
C GLY A 121 4.18 -10.52 -16.87
N ARG A 122 5.01 -9.86 -17.67
CA ARG A 122 5.73 -10.54 -18.76
C ARG A 122 6.65 -11.61 -18.15
N ASN A 123 6.42 -12.88 -18.47
CA ASN A 123 7.24 -14.03 -18.08
C ASN A 123 7.48 -14.15 -16.57
N GLY A 124 6.42 -14.00 -15.75
CA GLY A 124 6.51 -14.25 -14.31
C GLY A 124 5.53 -13.42 -13.50
N TRP A 125 5.63 -13.54 -12.19
CA TRP A 125 4.71 -12.96 -11.22
C TRP A 125 5.35 -11.78 -10.48
N TRP A 126 4.52 -10.80 -10.16
CA TRP A 126 4.86 -9.68 -9.28
C TRP A 126 4.02 -9.77 -8.01
N ARG A 127 4.59 -9.43 -6.86
CA ARG A 127 3.80 -9.21 -5.65
C ARG A 127 3.04 -7.90 -5.77
N TYR A 128 1.81 -7.87 -5.25
CA TYR A 128 1.18 -6.60 -4.91
C TYR A 128 1.94 -5.93 -3.76
N ASP A 129 1.89 -4.61 -3.69
CA ASP A 129 2.40 -3.89 -2.51
C ASP A 129 1.55 -4.22 -1.27
N GLN A 130 2.10 -3.97 -0.08
CA GLN A 130 1.50 -4.33 1.20
C GLN A 130 0.04 -3.88 1.35
N ARG A 131 -0.28 -2.64 0.97
CA ARG A 131 -1.64 -2.08 1.11
C ARG A 131 -2.61 -2.81 0.20
N THR A 132 -2.30 -2.85 -1.10
CA THR A 132 -3.14 -3.55 -2.08
C THR A 132 -3.27 -5.04 -1.73
N ASN A 133 -2.21 -5.68 -1.25
CA ASN A 133 -2.21 -7.07 -0.83
C ASN A 133 -3.19 -7.33 0.33
N THR A 134 -3.23 -6.42 1.32
CA THR A 134 -4.14 -6.50 2.46
C THR A 134 -5.59 -6.30 2.03
N GLU A 135 -5.86 -5.28 1.21
CA GLU A 135 -7.22 -5.01 0.71
C GLU A 135 -7.80 -6.17 -0.11
N ILE A 136 -6.97 -6.87 -0.92
CA ILE A 136 -7.40 -8.07 -1.65
C ILE A 136 -7.68 -9.24 -0.68
N GLU A 137 -6.82 -9.47 0.31
CA GLU A 137 -7.01 -10.55 1.28
C GLU A 137 -8.26 -10.34 2.14
N GLU A 138 -8.51 -9.11 2.59
CA GLU A 138 -9.72 -8.77 3.34
C GLU A 138 -10.98 -9.11 2.54
N ALA A 139 -11.08 -8.64 1.29
CA ALA A 139 -12.20 -8.96 0.41
C ALA A 139 -12.35 -10.48 0.18
N TYR A 140 -11.24 -11.18 -0.04
CA TYR A 140 -11.22 -12.62 -0.23
C TYR A 140 -11.69 -13.38 1.02
N SER A 141 -11.21 -13.01 2.20
CA SER A 141 -11.57 -13.63 3.49
C SER A 141 -13.04 -13.43 3.85
N GLN A 142 -13.64 -12.32 3.41
CA GLN A 142 -15.06 -12.02 3.57
C GLN A 142 -15.95 -12.72 2.52
N GLY A 143 -15.38 -13.49 1.60
CA GLY A 143 -16.13 -14.19 0.55
C GLY A 143 -16.67 -13.26 -0.55
N MET A 144 -16.10 -12.07 -0.71
CA MET A 144 -16.46 -11.19 -1.83
C MET A 144 -16.06 -11.81 -3.16
N THR A 145 -16.85 -11.56 -4.21
CA THR A 145 -16.56 -12.03 -5.57
C THR A 145 -15.65 -11.07 -6.34
N SER A 146 -15.61 -9.80 -5.94
CA SER A 146 -14.75 -8.78 -6.53
C SER A 146 -14.50 -7.61 -5.60
N VAL A 147 -13.40 -6.89 -5.83
CA VAL A 147 -13.07 -5.62 -5.16
C VAL A 147 -12.48 -4.62 -6.15
N THR A 148 -12.78 -3.32 -6.01
CA THR A 148 -12.22 -2.25 -6.85
C THR A 148 -11.14 -1.50 -6.06
N LEU A 149 -9.93 -1.41 -6.63
CA LEU A 149 -8.74 -0.86 -5.96
C LEU A 149 -8.09 0.25 -6.80
N LEU A 150 -7.54 1.27 -6.13
CA LEU A 150 -6.78 2.34 -6.79
C LEU A 150 -5.29 1.99 -6.86
N ILE A 151 -4.79 1.63 -8.04
CA ILE A 151 -3.38 1.24 -8.24
C ILE A 151 -2.72 2.20 -9.22
N ALA A 152 -1.70 2.92 -8.75
CA ALA A 152 -0.94 3.91 -9.53
C ALA A 152 -1.84 4.92 -10.29
N GLY A 153 -2.89 5.41 -9.61
CA GLY A 153 -3.79 6.43 -10.14
C GLY A 153 -4.90 5.91 -11.07
N TYR A 154 -5.12 4.60 -11.14
CA TYR A 154 -6.21 4.01 -11.93
C TYR A 154 -7.00 3.00 -11.11
N ASN A 155 -8.31 2.95 -11.36
CA ASN A 155 -9.18 1.93 -10.78
C ASN A 155 -8.97 0.59 -11.48
N TYR A 156 -8.84 -0.45 -10.67
CA TYR A 156 -8.75 -1.84 -11.09
C TYR A 156 -9.85 -2.64 -10.43
N ASP A 157 -10.59 -3.38 -11.25
CA ASP A 157 -11.57 -4.35 -10.80
C ASP A 157 -10.86 -5.70 -10.67
N ILE A 158 -10.74 -6.17 -9.43
CA ILE A 158 -10.16 -7.45 -9.05
C ILE A 158 -11.31 -8.45 -8.95
N ASP A 159 -11.43 -9.32 -9.94
CA ASP A 159 -12.40 -10.42 -9.94
C ASP A 159 -11.76 -11.64 -9.26
N LEU A 160 -12.23 -11.93 -8.04
CA LEU A 160 -11.76 -13.03 -7.20
C LEU A 160 -12.36 -14.37 -7.63
N SER A 161 -13.48 -14.36 -8.37
CA SER A 161 -14.10 -15.57 -8.90
C SER A 161 -13.35 -16.13 -10.10
N THR A 162 -12.86 -15.25 -10.99
CA THR A 162 -12.10 -15.64 -12.19
C THR A 162 -10.60 -15.44 -12.04
N MET A 163 -10.14 -14.96 -10.88
CA MET A 163 -8.74 -14.67 -10.57
C MET A 163 -8.09 -13.77 -11.63
N ARG A 164 -8.71 -12.61 -11.88
CA ARG A 164 -8.24 -11.64 -12.86
C ARG A 164 -8.40 -10.20 -12.38
N GLN A 165 -7.40 -9.38 -12.67
CA GLN A 165 -7.52 -7.92 -12.57
C GLN A 165 -7.80 -7.31 -13.95
N THR A 166 -8.64 -6.28 -13.97
CA THR A 166 -8.93 -5.49 -15.17
C THR A 166 -8.88 -4.01 -14.82
N ARG A 167 -8.29 -3.18 -15.68
CA ARG A 167 -8.34 -1.72 -15.47
C ARG A 167 -9.71 -1.20 -15.91
N SER A 168 -10.38 -0.43 -15.05
CA SER A 168 -11.68 0.16 -15.38
C SER A 168 -11.55 1.08 -16.61
N GLY A 169 -12.48 0.95 -17.55
CA GLY A 169 -12.45 1.66 -18.84
C GLY A 169 -11.45 1.09 -19.87
N CYS A 170 -10.69 0.03 -19.55
CA CYS A 170 -9.74 -0.61 -20.47
C CYS A 170 -9.78 -2.16 -20.37
N PRO A 171 -10.85 -2.83 -20.87
CA PRO A 171 -11.03 -4.27 -20.70
C PRO A 171 -9.96 -5.14 -21.38
N GLY A 172 -9.20 -4.59 -22.34
CA GLY A 172 -8.12 -5.31 -23.02
C GLY A 172 -6.87 -5.52 -22.15
N LEU A 173 -6.69 -4.74 -21.07
CA LEU A 173 -5.55 -4.88 -20.18
C LEU A 173 -5.93 -5.72 -18.96
N ARG A 174 -5.97 -7.04 -19.18
CA ARG A 174 -6.26 -8.05 -18.14
C ARG A 174 -4.99 -8.78 -17.74
N ARG A 175 -4.85 -9.06 -16.44
CA ARG A 175 -3.78 -9.90 -15.90
C ARG A 175 -4.38 -10.97 -15.01
N ARG A 176 -3.83 -12.18 -15.04
CA ARG A 176 -4.15 -13.18 -14.01
C ARG A 176 -3.62 -12.71 -12.67
N ILE A 177 -4.34 -13.04 -11.60
CA ILE A 177 -3.87 -12.88 -10.22
C ILE A 177 -3.82 -14.26 -9.56
N LYS A 178 -3.10 -14.38 -8.45
CA LYS A 178 -3.14 -15.58 -7.62
C LYS A 178 -2.81 -15.24 -6.17
N ARG A 179 -3.33 -16.09 -5.27
CA ARG A 179 -2.92 -16.19 -3.88
C ARG A 179 -2.01 -17.40 -3.74
N ASP A 180 -0.81 -17.22 -3.21
CA ASP A 180 0.20 -18.28 -3.11
C ASP A 180 1.07 -18.06 -1.87
N GLY A 181 1.99 -18.98 -1.56
CA GLY A 181 2.92 -18.81 -0.45
C GLY A 181 3.84 -17.58 -0.63
N ALA A 182 4.11 -16.84 0.44
CA ALA A 182 4.95 -15.63 0.39
C ALA A 182 6.39 -15.91 -0.08
N ASN A 183 6.88 -17.14 0.17
CA ASN A 183 8.19 -17.65 -0.27
C ASN A 183 8.27 -17.92 -1.78
N VAL A 184 7.16 -17.91 -2.51
CA VAL A 184 7.16 -18.15 -3.96
C VAL A 184 7.95 -17.05 -4.67
N ALA A 185 8.81 -17.47 -5.61
CA ALA A 185 9.66 -16.57 -6.36
C ALA A 185 8.83 -15.54 -7.16
N ALA A 186 9.22 -14.27 -7.05
CA ALA A 186 8.63 -13.17 -7.79
C ALA A 186 9.71 -12.26 -8.36
N LYS A 187 9.33 -11.51 -9.40
CA LYS A 187 10.20 -10.53 -10.07
C LYS A 187 10.51 -9.32 -9.18
N GLY A 188 9.69 -9.11 -8.16
CA GLY A 188 9.73 -8.02 -7.20
C GLY A 188 8.32 -7.64 -6.75
N THR A 189 8.17 -6.44 -6.21
CA THR A 189 6.91 -5.95 -5.63
C THR A 189 6.46 -4.68 -6.36
N ALA A 190 5.20 -4.63 -6.81
CA ALA A 190 4.56 -3.46 -7.44
C ALA A 190 5.30 -2.85 -8.67
N GLY A 191 6.21 -3.60 -9.29
CA GLY A 191 7.06 -3.17 -10.40
C GLY A 191 8.48 -2.76 -10.00
N ILE A 192 8.81 -2.73 -8.71
CA ILE A 192 10.18 -2.57 -8.19
C ILE A 192 10.84 -3.95 -8.21
N SER A 193 11.93 -4.11 -8.97
CA SER A 193 12.59 -5.41 -9.09
C SER A 193 13.20 -5.89 -7.76
N SER A 194 13.24 -7.22 -7.55
CA SER A 194 13.85 -7.79 -6.34
C SER A 194 15.31 -7.35 -6.14
N LYS A 195 16.06 -7.12 -7.23
CA LYS A 195 17.46 -6.65 -7.15
C LYS A 195 17.58 -5.25 -6.52
N VAL A 196 16.60 -4.39 -6.83
CA VAL A 196 16.51 -3.03 -6.32
C VAL A 196 16.06 -3.05 -4.85
N LEU A 197 15.10 -3.92 -4.50
CA LEU A 197 14.65 -4.10 -3.11
C LEU A 197 15.75 -4.64 -2.19
N THR A 198 16.60 -5.57 -2.67
CA THR A 198 17.67 -6.17 -1.86
C THR A 198 18.95 -5.33 -1.81
N GLY A 199 18.95 -4.11 -2.35
CA GLY A 199 20.13 -3.24 -2.38
C GLY A 199 21.31 -3.77 -3.22
N SER A 200 21.08 -4.81 -4.04
CA SER A 200 22.11 -5.40 -4.90
C SER A 200 22.34 -4.54 -6.15
N HIS A 201 22.94 -3.35 -5.97
CA HIS A 201 23.39 -2.54 -7.08
C HIS A 201 24.59 -3.21 -7.78
N PRO A 202 24.57 -3.40 -9.11
CA PRO A 202 25.80 -3.70 -9.83
C PRO A 202 26.74 -2.50 -9.68
N SER A 203 27.92 -2.74 -9.09
CA SER A 203 29.01 -1.78 -8.97
C SER A 203 29.20 -1.04 -10.29
N GLN A 204 28.83 0.25 -10.34
CA GLN A 204 29.24 1.14 -11.42
C GLN A 204 30.76 1.31 -11.35
N ASN A 205 31.48 0.48 -12.11
CA ASN A 205 32.91 0.61 -12.30
C ASN A 205 33.16 1.93 -13.02
N LYS A 206 33.44 3.01 -12.26
CA LYS A 206 33.88 4.28 -12.81
C LYS A 206 35.24 4.07 -13.46
N GLY A 207 35.21 3.78 -14.76
CA GLY A 207 36.38 3.71 -15.63
C GLY A 207 37.23 4.97 -15.47
N ARG A 208 38.33 4.81 -14.73
CA ARG A 208 39.34 5.84 -14.46
C ARG A 208 39.95 6.24 -15.81
N LYS A 209 39.58 7.41 -16.35
CA LYS A 209 40.19 7.98 -17.56
C LYS A 209 41.70 8.13 -17.32
N ARG A 210 42.50 7.28 -17.99
CA ARG A 210 43.96 7.41 -18.02
C ARG A 210 44.32 8.68 -18.79
N LYS A 211 44.85 9.69 -18.09
CA LYS A 211 45.57 10.82 -18.72
C LYS A 211 46.78 10.24 -19.44
N ARG A 212 46.77 10.22 -20.77
CA ARG A 212 47.97 9.99 -21.59
C ARG A 212 48.67 11.33 -21.77
N THR A 213 49.87 11.41 -21.22
CA THR A 213 50.83 12.51 -21.32
C THR A 213 51.25 12.72 -22.77
N LYS A 214 51.20 13.96 -23.27
CA LYS A 214 51.87 14.39 -24.51
C LYS A 214 53.39 14.24 -24.30
N ARG A 215 54.06 13.61 -25.26
CA ARG A 215 55.53 13.62 -25.36
C ARG A 215 55.89 14.56 -26.51
N SER A 216 56.73 15.54 -26.19
CA SER A 216 57.45 16.41 -27.13
C SER A 216 58.48 15.64 -27.93
#